data_AF-A0A660R1J1-F1
#
_entry.id   AF-A0A660R1J1-F1
#
_cell.length_a   1.000
_cell.length_b   1.000
_cell.length_c   1.000
_cell.angle_alpha   90.00
_cell.angle_beta   90.00
_cell.angle_gamma   90.00
#
_symmetry.space_group_name_H-M   'P 1'
#
loop_
_entity.id
_entity.type
_entity.pdbx_description
1 polymer ?
#
loop_
_entity_poly.entity_id
_entity_poly.type
_entity_poly.pdbx_seq_one_letter_code
_entity_poly.pdbx_strand_id
1 'polypeptide(L)'
;MMKPSALITTIWVALAVVVLGAGVVYAFPPAPPHGIYGMVRGEDGEPITDGSVQMILETDEGIVVRGRIDTDSKPGVNYYITVPMDAAITPDPYMDNALTPLVPFRIKVLIGSTTNLPIEMSGDYASLGQVGESTRIDLTLGVDSDGDGLPDAWEELMIFIMGGGLTLEDITPNSDTDGDGMSDGDEYIAGTYAFDNQDIFKLYLVETTTNAMVFSFLGIKGRSYQVEGSSNLTSWAEVPFKVPVESETGLFGFYPVSEVGVVEVEVSSTNAATFYRGRVQ
;
A
#
# COMPACT_ATOMS: atom_id res chain seq x y z
N MET A 1 38.38 -70.93 -59.77
CA MET A 1 39.86 -71.00 -59.88
C MET A 1 40.48 -70.26 -58.68
N MET A 2 41.75 -70.50 -58.35
CA MET A 2 42.33 -70.26 -57.00
C MET A 2 42.48 -68.79 -56.54
N LYS A 3 42.49 -68.60 -55.21
CA LYS A 3 43.13 -67.49 -54.44
C LYS A 3 44.66 -67.46 -54.72
N PRO A 4 45.39 -66.32 -54.58
CA PRO A 4 45.67 -65.60 -53.32
C PRO A 4 45.39 -64.07 -53.45
N SER A 5 45.82 -63.13 -52.58
CA SER A 5 46.75 -63.13 -51.42
C SER A 5 46.30 -62.14 -50.31
N ALA A 6 47.25 -61.63 -49.49
CA ALA A 6 47.09 -60.55 -48.51
C ALA A 6 48.39 -59.72 -48.39
N LEU A 7 48.34 -58.47 -47.88
CA LEU A 7 49.10 -57.97 -46.70
C LEU A 7 49.09 -56.41 -46.54
N ILE A 8 48.68 -55.95 -45.35
CA ILE A 8 49.29 -54.95 -44.43
C ILE A 8 49.91 -53.62 -44.97
N THR A 9 49.42 -52.48 -44.44
CA THR A 9 50.14 -51.31 -43.83
C THR A 9 49.13 -50.15 -43.64
N THR A 10 49.17 -49.16 -42.74
CA THR A 10 49.70 -48.91 -41.37
C THR A 10 49.16 -47.52 -40.97
N ILE A 11 48.52 -47.42 -39.80
CA ILE A 11 48.35 -46.27 -38.86
C ILE A 11 48.45 -44.82 -39.40
N TRP A 12 47.43 -44.00 -39.11
CA TRP A 12 47.60 -42.65 -38.52
C TRP A 12 46.50 -42.33 -37.50
N VAL A 13 46.88 -41.67 -36.41
CA VAL A 13 46.02 -41.25 -35.30
C VAL A 13 45.54 -39.81 -35.51
N ALA A 14 44.25 -39.55 -35.31
CA ALA A 14 43.70 -38.21 -35.15
C ALA A 14 42.59 -38.21 -34.09
N LEU A 15 42.98 -38.21 -32.81
CA LEU A 15 42.04 -38.04 -31.71
C LEU A 15 41.68 -36.54 -31.61
N ALA A 16 40.60 -36.13 -32.26
CA ALA A 16 40.12 -34.75 -32.21
C ALA A 16 39.54 -34.46 -30.81
N VAL A 17 40.37 -33.93 -29.91
CA VAL A 17 39.92 -33.38 -28.63
C VAL A 17 39.14 -32.11 -28.91
N VAL A 18 37.81 -32.23 -29.00
CA VAL A 18 36.91 -31.07 -28.94
C VAL A 18 36.97 -30.53 -27.51
N VAL A 19 37.85 -29.56 -27.30
CA VAL A 19 37.82 -28.74 -26.09
C VAL A 19 36.53 -27.93 -26.15
N LEU A 20 35.50 -28.41 -25.44
CA LEU A 20 34.34 -27.61 -25.11
C LEU A 20 34.84 -26.41 -24.31
N GLY A 21 34.94 -25.26 -24.96
CA GLY A 21 35.06 -23.97 -24.31
C GLY A 21 33.77 -23.68 -23.55
N ALA A 22 33.64 -24.29 -22.38
CA ALA A 22 32.60 -23.98 -21.42
C ALA A 22 32.86 -22.55 -20.91
N GLY A 23 32.34 -21.57 -21.65
CA GLY A 23 32.26 -20.20 -21.15
C GLY A 23 31.54 -20.22 -19.81
N VAL A 24 32.13 -19.58 -18.80
CA VAL A 24 31.48 -19.43 -17.50
C VAL A 24 30.29 -18.50 -17.71
N VAL A 25 29.10 -19.09 -17.84
CA VAL A 25 27.85 -18.34 -17.83
C VAL A 25 27.60 -17.93 -16.38
N TYR A 26 27.93 -16.68 -16.06
CA TYR A 26 27.55 -16.08 -14.79
C TYR A 26 26.05 -15.81 -14.80
N ALA A 27 25.28 -16.77 -14.30
CA ALA A 27 23.87 -16.56 -14.00
C ALA A 27 23.78 -15.79 -12.68
N PHE A 28 23.61 -14.47 -12.77
CA PHE A 28 23.22 -13.66 -11.62
C PHE A 28 21.72 -13.91 -11.37
N PRO A 29 21.30 -14.35 -10.17
CA PRO A 29 19.89 -14.44 -9.86
C PRO A 29 19.27 -13.04 -9.87
N PRO A 30 17.98 -12.90 -10.27
CA PRO A 30 17.29 -11.61 -10.24
C PRO A 30 17.29 -11.07 -8.80
N ALA A 31 17.37 -9.75 -8.64
CA ALA A 31 17.23 -9.18 -7.31
C ALA A 31 15.77 -9.37 -6.83
N PRO A 32 15.54 -9.51 -5.52
CA PRO A 32 14.18 -9.56 -5.00
C PRO A 32 13.40 -8.30 -5.40
N PRO A 33 12.13 -8.44 -5.86
CA PRO A 33 11.33 -7.30 -6.30
C PRO A 33 11.03 -6.35 -5.14
N HIS A 34 10.67 -5.11 -5.47
CA HIS A 34 10.15 -4.14 -4.51
C HIS A 34 8.60 -4.14 -4.56
N GLY A 35 7.95 -4.15 -3.39
CA GLY A 35 6.49 -4.16 -3.29
C GLY A 35 5.92 -2.76 -3.05
N ILE A 36 5.14 -2.23 -3.99
CA ILE A 36 4.33 -1.01 -3.76
C ILE A 36 2.89 -1.44 -3.49
N TYR A 37 2.30 -0.99 -2.39
CA TYR A 37 0.96 -1.39 -1.96
C TYR A 37 0.29 -0.27 -1.16
N GLY A 38 -1.02 -0.32 -0.98
CA GLY A 38 -1.73 0.61 -0.09
C GLY A 38 -3.22 0.69 -0.37
N MET A 39 -3.81 1.82 0.02
CA MET A 39 -5.21 2.16 -0.23
C MET A 39 -5.33 3.10 -1.43
N VAL A 40 -6.03 2.69 -2.50
CA VAL A 40 -6.51 3.60 -3.54
C VAL A 40 -7.99 3.92 -3.32
N ARG A 41 -8.33 5.20 -3.20
CA ARG A 41 -9.68 5.69 -2.89
C ARG A 41 -10.22 6.64 -3.95
N GLY A 42 -11.55 6.70 -4.06
CA GLY A 42 -12.28 7.64 -4.93
C GLY A 42 -12.28 9.08 -4.42
N GLU A 43 -13.01 9.95 -5.12
CA GLU A 43 -13.17 11.37 -4.80
C GLU A 43 -14.09 11.62 -3.58
N ASP A 44 -14.89 10.63 -3.21
CA ASP A 44 -15.68 10.54 -1.98
C ASP A 44 -14.89 9.88 -0.82
N GLY A 45 -13.62 9.54 -1.05
CA GLY A 45 -12.77 8.83 -0.11
C GLY A 45 -13.06 7.33 -0.02
N GLU A 46 -14.03 6.76 -0.75
CA GLU A 46 -14.38 5.34 -0.66
C GLU A 46 -13.28 4.44 -1.28
N PRO A 47 -12.92 3.31 -0.64
CA PRO A 47 -11.97 2.36 -1.20
C PRO A 47 -12.42 1.75 -2.53
N ILE A 48 -11.55 1.78 -3.54
CA ILE A 48 -11.82 1.08 -4.81
C ILE A 48 -11.68 -0.43 -4.61
N THR A 49 -12.78 -1.18 -4.80
CA THR A 49 -12.82 -2.64 -4.61
C THR A 49 -13.08 -3.42 -5.91
N ASP A 50 -13.25 -2.74 -7.05
CA ASP A 50 -13.44 -3.42 -8.34
C ASP A 50 -12.15 -4.06 -8.85
N GLY A 51 -12.10 -5.39 -8.82
CA GLY A 51 -11.01 -6.21 -9.35
C GLY A 51 -10.74 -6.05 -10.85
N SER A 52 -11.57 -5.32 -11.60
CA SER A 52 -11.29 -4.94 -13.00
C SER A 52 -10.29 -3.79 -13.14
N VAL A 53 -10.11 -2.98 -12.10
CA VAL A 53 -9.22 -1.82 -12.08
C VAL A 53 -7.75 -2.24 -12.11
N GLN A 54 -6.94 -1.55 -12.93
CA GLN A 54 -5.51 -1.82 -13.06
C GLN A 54 -4.66 -0.68 -12.50
N MET A 55 -3.66 -1.05 -11.70
CA MET A 55 -2.63 -0.13 -11.25
C MET A 55 -1.48 -0.16 -12.27
N ILE A 56 -1.00 1.00 -12.69
CA ILE A 56 0.05 1.11 -13.70
C ILE A 56 1.15 2.02 -13.15
N LEU A 57 2.33 1.47 -12.90
CA LEU A 57 3.54 2.25 -12.68
C LEU A 57 4.23 2.44 -14.03
N GLU A 58 4.54 3.70 -14.37
CA GLU A 58 5.16 4.08 -15.63
C GLU A 58 6.34 5.04 -15.39
N THR A 59 7.50 4.73 -15.97
CA THR A 59 8.69 5.61 -15.92
C THR A 59 8.72 6.55 -17.12
N ASP A 60 9.47 7.66 -17.03
CA ASP A 60 9.65 8.58 -18.16
C ASP A 60 10.40 7.93 -19.37
N GLU A 61 11.06 6.78 -19.15
CA GLU A 61 11.66 5.96 -20.21
C GLU A 61 10.65 5.00 -20.90
N GLY A 62 9.39 5.01 -20.46
CA GLY A 62 8.32 4.18 -21.02
C GLY A 62 8.29 2.74 -20.50
N ILE A 63 9.03 2.43 -19.43
CA ILE A 63 8.92 1.14 -18.75
C ILE A 63 7.59 1.10 -18.00
N VAL A 64 6.82 0.03 -18.20
CA VAL A 64 5.50 -0.16 -17.58
C VAL A 64 5.47 -1.41 -16.71
N VAL A 65 5.13 -1.24 -15.44
CA VAL A 65 4.83 -2.31 -14.48
C VAL A 65 3.35 -2.24 -14.13
N ARG A 66 2.68 -3.40 -14.07
CA ARG A 66 1.24 -3.48 -13.75
C ARG A 66 1.02 -4.16 -12.41
N GLY A 67 0.16 -3.56 -11.61
CA GLY A 67 -0.45 -4.15 -10.42
C GLY A 67 -1.96 -4.28 -10.59
N ARG A 68 -2.63 -4.62 -9.49
CA ARG A 68 -4.07 -4.90 -9.45
C ARG A 68 -4.67 -4.44 -8.12
N ILE A 69 -5.99 -4.37 -8.08
CA ILE A 69 -6.74 -4.41 -6.82
C ILE A 69 -6.53 -5.79 -6.17
N ASP A 70 -6.27 -5.77 -4.86
CA ASP A 70 -5.94 -6.92 -4.00
C ASP A 70 -6.36 -6.61 -2.56
N THR A 71 -7.63 -6.89 -2.23
CA THR A 71 -8.26 -6.63 -0.93
C THR A 71 -7.92 -7.66 0.15
N ASP A 72 -7.34 -8.79 -0.23
CA ASP A 72 -7.22 -9.97 0.63
C ASP A 72 -5.80 -10.12 1.19
N SER A 73 -4.80 -9.46 0.58
CA SER A 73 -3.40 -9.60 0.95
C SER A 73 -3.03 -8.99 2.31
N LYS A 74 -3.63 -7.85 2.68
CA LYS A 74 -3.39 -7.13 3.95
C LYS A 74 -4.63 -6.30 4.34
N PRO A 75 -5.01 -6.19 5.62
CA PRO A 75 -5.99 -5.20 6.07
C PRO A 75 -5.53 -3.77 5.79
N GLY A 76 -6.47 -2.86 5.49
CA GLY A 76 -6.17 -1.46 5.17
C GLY A 76 -5.45 -1.24 3.83
N VAL A 77 -5.49 -2.25 2.95
CA VAL A 77 -4.83 -2.27 1.64
C VAL A 77 -5.83 -2.85 0.65
N ASN A 78 -5.95 -2.21 -0.52
CA ASN A 78 -6.77 -2.71 -1.61
C ASN A 78 -6.01 -2.82 -2.93
N TYR A 79 -4.70 -2.55 -2.98
CA TYR A 79 -3.91 -2.76 -4.19
C TYR A 79 -2.47 -3.21 -3.94
N TYR A 80 -1.88 -3.87 -4.94
CA TYR A 80 -0.47 -4.26 -4.95
C TYR A 80 0.15 -4.17 -6.34
N ILE A 81 1.39 -3.67 -6.42
CA ILE A 81 2.26 -3.61 -7.60
C ILE A 81 3.59 -4.30 -7.23
N THR A 82 3.92 -5.40 -7.91
CA THR A 82 5.25 -6.04 -7.81
C THR A 82 6.20 -5.37 -8.80
N VAL A 83 7.11 -4.54 -8.31
CA VAL A 83 8.13 -3.88 -9.14
C VAL A 83 9.34 -4.82 -9.29
N PRO A 84 9.67 -5.31 -10.50
CA PRO A 84 10.88 -6.10 -10.70
C PRO A 84 12.10 -5.18 -10.54
N MET A 85 13.12 -5.63 -9.80
CA MET A 85 14.27 -4.79 -9.45
C MET A 85 15.59 -5.39 -9.94
N ASP A 86 16.41 -4.59 -10.62
CA ASP A 86 17.74 -4.99 -11.07
C ASP A 86 18.82 -4.58 -10.04
N ALA A 87 19.85 -5.43 -9.88
CA ALA A 87 20.97 -5.19 -8.98
C ALA A 87 22.09 -4.32 -9.61
N ALA A 88 21.96 -3.94 -10.89
CA ALA A 88 22.92 -3.19 -11.69
C ALA A 88 24.35 -3.80 -11.73
N ILE A 89 24.44 -5.13 -11.61
CA ILE A 89 25.71 -5.87 -11.63
C ILE A 89 26.25 -6.01 -13.07
N THR A 90 25.35 -6.07 -14.05
CA THR A 90 25.63 -6.15 -15.49
C THR A 90 25.12 -4.91 -16.23
N PRO A 91 25.66 -4.57 -17.40
CA PRO A 91 25.16 -3.45 -18.21
C PRO A 91 23.74 -3.67 -18.73
N ASP A 92 23.40 -4.92 -19.03
CA ASP A 92 22.06 -5.34 -19.44
C ASP A 92 21.25 -5.76 -18.19
N PRO A 93 19.98 -5.32 -18.05
CA PRO A 93 19.12 -5.75 -16.95
C PRO A 93 18.66 -7.21 -17.14
N TYR A 94 18.28 -7.88 -16.06
CA TYR A 94 17.86 -9.29 -16.13
C TYR A 94 16.50 -9.49 -16.83
N MET A 95 15.68 -8.44 -16.93
CA MET A 95 14.45 -8.40 -17.75
C MET A 95 14.10 -6.96 -18.17
N ASP A 96 13.44 -6.81 -19.33
CA ASP A 96 13.18 -5.53 -20.01
C ASP A 96 12.44 -4.46 -19.18
N ASN A 97 11.72 -4.85 -18.13
CA ASN A 97 10.99 -3.93 -17.24
C ASN A 97 11.47 -3.96 -15.78
N ALA A 98 12.66 -4.47 -15.51
CA ALA A 98 13.28 -4.31 -14.21
C ALA A 98 13.79 -2.88 -14.01
N LEU A 99 13.50 -2.29 -12.85
CA LEU A 99 13.94 -0.95 -12.49
C LEU A 99 15.16 -1.03 -11.57
N THR A 100 15.98 0.02 -11.59
CA THR A 100 16.99 0.26 -10.55
C THR A 100 16.44 1.20 -9.48
N PRO A 101 17.05 1.26 -8.28
CA PRO A 101 16.65 2.21 -7.25
C PRO A 101 16.71 3.67 -7.74
N LEU A 102 15.85 4.53 -7.21
CA LEU A 102 15.76 5.98 -7.51
C LEU A 102 15.32 6.35 -8.95
N VAL A 103 14.83 5.40 -9.75
CA VAL A 103 14.18 5.71 -11.04
C VAL A 103 12.84 6.44 -10.78
N PRO A 104 12.59 7.63 -11.37
CA PRO A 104 11.33 8.33 -11.24
C PRO A 104 10.20 7.59 -11.99
N PHE A 105 9.01 7.59 -11.41
CA PHE A 105 7.81 6.98 -11.98
C PHE A 105 6.56 7.79 -11.64
N ARG A 106 5.48 7.51 -12.36
CA ARG A 106 4.11 7.90 -12.00
C ARG A 106 3.29 6.64 -11.73
N ILE A 107 2.35 6.70 -10.79
CA ILE A 107 1.28 5.70 -10.68
C ILE A 107 0.04 6.25 -11.38
N LYS A 108 -0.60 5.41 -12.19
CA LYS A 108 -1.86 5.67 -12.88
C LYS A 108 -2.86 4.59 -12.51
N VAL A 109 -4.14 4.94 -12.41
CA VAL A 109 -5.21 4.01 -12.07
C VAL A 109 -6.20 3.94 -13.22
N LEU A 110 -6.20 2.81 -13.92
CA LEU A 110 -7.05 2.57 -15.09
C LEU A 110 -8.38 1.97 -14.66
N ILE A 111 -9.45 2.77 -14.78
CA ILE A 111 -10.83 2.39 -14.46
C ILE A 111 -11.60 2.31 -15.79
N GLY A 112 -11.91 1.09 -16.23
CA GLY A 112 -12.50 0.86 -17.55
C GLY A 112 -11.56 1.33 -18.68
N SER A 113 -11.94 2.43 -19.36
CA SER A 113 -11.13 3.09 -20.39
C SER A 113 -10.47 4.40 -19.93
N THR A 114 -10.72 4.83 -18.69
CA THR A 114 -10.27 6.12 -18.15
C THR A 114 -8.99 5.92 -17.35
N THR A 115 -7.93 6.64 -17.74
CA THR A 115 -6.66 6.68 -17.00
C THR A 115 -6.70 7.84 -16.02
N ASN A 116 -6.77 7.54 -14.73
CA ASN A 116 -6.72 8.54 -13.67
C ASN A 116 -5.27 8.69 -13.17
N LEU A 117 -4.89 9.91 -12.84
CA LEU A 117 -3.71 10.21 -12.04
C LEU A 117 -4.21 10.49 -10.62
N PRO A 118 -3.61 9.91 -9.57
CA PRO A 118 -3.87 10.34 -8.21
C PRO A 118 -3.54 11.82 -8.03
N ILE A 119 -4.42 12.55 -7.33
CA ILE A 119 -4.16 13.93 -6.90
C ILE A 119 -3.16 13.94 -5.74
N GLU A 120 -3.27 12.95 -4.86
CA GLU A 120 -2.45 12.78 -3.66
C GLU A 120 -1.76 11.41 -3.68
N MET A 121 -0.53 11.37 -3.18
CA MET A 121 0.23 10.15 -2.93
C MET A 121 0.87 10.26 -1.54
N SER A 122 0.34 9.50 -0.57
CA SER A 122 0.81 9.54 0.82
C SER A 122 1.62 8.29 1.17
N GLY A 123 2.74 8.41 1.89
CA GLY A 123 3.49 7.23 2.34
C GLY A 123 4.83 7.52 3.00
N ASP A 124 5.41 6.49 3.62
CA ASP A 124 6.81 6.51 4.06
C ASP A 124 7.73 6.00 2.95
N TYR A 125 8.34 6.94 2.23
CA TYR A 125 9.21 6.66 1.10
C TYR A 125 10.64 6.23 1.48
N ALA A 126 10.97 6.05 2.77
CA ALA A 126 12.33 5.70 3.19
C ALA A 126 12.87 4.41 2.56
N SER A 127 12.00 3.42 2.30
CA SER A 127 12.33 2.15 1.64
C SER A 127 12.10 2.12 0.12
N LEU A 128 11.61 3.21 -0.49
CA LEU A 128 11.08 3.18 -1.87
C LEU A 128 12.14 2.77 -2.89
N GLY A 129 11.83 1.70 -3.65
CA GLY A 129 12.74 1.16 -4.66
C GLY A 129 13.96 0.43 -4.11
N GLN A 130 14.03 0.14 -2.81
CA GLN A 130 15.05 -0.76 -2.25
C GLN A 130 14.72 -2.23 -2.58
N VAL A 131 15.72 -3.02 -2.98
CA VAL A 131 15.56 -4.41 -3.40
C VAL A 131 15.02 -5.29 -2.28
N GLY A 132 13.95 -6.06 -2.53
CA GLY A 132 13.32 -6.94 -1.55
C GLY A 132 12.48 -6.27 -0.47
N GLU A 133 12.46 -4.94 -0.41
CA GLU A 133 11.65 -4.18 0.53
C GLU A 133 10.22 -3.96 0.00
N SER A 134 9.39 -3.30 0.80
CA SER A 134 8.10 -2.80 0.34
C SER A 134 7.82 -1.42 0.93
N THR A 135 7.11 -0.61 0.16
CA THR A 135 6.69 0.75 0.54
C THR A 135 5.17 0.84 0.44
N ARG A 136 4.55 1.35 1.50
CA ARG A 136 3.14 1.72 1.44
C ARG A 136 2.99 3.07 0.76
N ILE A 137 2.09 3.15 -0.21
CA ILE A 137 1.64 4.39 -0.83
C ILE A 137 0.12 4.33 -0.88
N ASP A 138 -0.54 5.28 -0.24
CA ASP A 138 -1.98 5.48 -0.41
C ASP A 138 -2.21 6.54 -1.49
N LEU A 139 -3.31 6.42 -2.23
CA LEU A 139 -3.59 7.16 -3.45
C LEU A 139 -5.02 7.69 -3.41
N THR A 140 -5.18 9.00 -3.55
CA THR A 140 -6.51 9.62 -3.71
C THR A 140 -6.74 9.95 -5.19
N LEU A 141 -7.87 9.53 -5.75
CA LEU A 141 -8.32 9.92 -7.08
C LEU A 141 -9.36 11.05 -6.99
N GLY A 142 -9.36 11.94 -7.97
CA GLY A 142 -10.33 13.02 -8.07
C GLY A 142 -9.86 14.11 -9.02
N VAL A 143 -10.40 15.31 -8.82
CA VAL A 143 -9.82 16.58 -9.27
C VAL A 143 -9.41 17.33 -8.01
N ASP A 144 -8.33 18.10 -8.10
CA ASP A 144 -7.79 18.95 -7.04
C ASP A 144 -7.40 20.26 -7.73
N SER A 145 -8.31 21.24 -7.67
CA SER A 145 -8.28 22.45 -8.50
C SER A 145 -7.45 23.58 -7.89
N ASP A 146 -7.27 23.62 -6.56
CA ASP A 146 -6.42 24.61 -5.88
C ASP A 146 -5.10 24.02 -5.33
N GLY A 147 -4.96 22.69 -5.28
CA GLY A 147 -3.72 21.98 -5.06
C GLY A 147 -3.42 21.66 -3.59
N ASP A 148 -4.46 21.53 -2.75
CA ASP A 148 -4.31 21.33 -1.31
C ASP A 148 -4.27 19.84 -0.88
N GLY A 149 -4.74 18.93 -1.75
CA GLY A 149 -4.76 17.48 -1.56
C GLY A 149 -6.15 16.88 -1.24
N LEU A 150 -7.19 17.68 -1.07
CA LEU A 150 -8.59 17.23 -1.05
C LEU A 150 -9.15 17.06 -2.48
N PRO A 151 -10.20 16.24 -2.68
CA PRO A 151 -10.91 16.19 -3.94
C PRO A 151 -12.00 17.28 -4.04
N ASP A 152 -12.03 18.01 -5.16
CA ASP A 152 -13.06 19.02 -5.51
C ASP A 152 -14.47 18.53 -5.19
N ALA A 153 -14.79 17.27 -5.49
CA ALA A 153 -16.11 16.68 -5.31
C ALA A 153 -16.53 16.52 -3.83
N TRP A 154 -15.57 16.33 -2.93
CA TRP A 154 -15.80 16.25 -1.49
C TRP A 154 -15.97 17.65 -0.89
N GLU A 155 -15.14 18.62 -1.32
CA GLU A 155 -15.27 20.02 -0.92
C GLU A 155 -16.56 20.65 -1.43
N GLU A 156 -16.94 20.42 -2.70
CA GLU A 156 -18.22 20.87 -3.26
C GLU A 156 -19.42 20.34 -2.44
N LEU A 157 -19.31 19.13 -1.89
CA LEU A 157 -20.31 18.56 -0.98
C LEU A 157 -20.35 19.31 0.36
N MET A 158 -19.19 19.62 0.97
CA MET A 158 -19.10 20.44 2.18
C MET A 158 -19.72 21.83 1.94
N ILE A 159 -19.27 22.54 0.90
CA ILE A 159 -19.76 23.86 0.48
C ILE A 159 -21.28 23.84 0.28
N PHE A 160 -21.82 22.80 -0.36
CA PHE A 160 -23.26 22.64 -0.57
C PHE A 160 -24.02 22.44 0.75
N ILE A 161 -23.55 21.56 1.63
CA ILE A 161 -24.22 21.23 2.90
C ILE A 161 -24.18 22.42 3.87
N MET A 162 -23.09 23.17 3.91
CA MET A 162 -22.93 24.38 4.73
C MET A 162 -23.78 25.57 4.25
N GLY A 163 -24.50 25.43 3.13
CA GLY A 163 -25.43 26.44 2.59
C GLY A 163 -24.84 27.34 1.50
N GLY A 164 -23.64 27.05 1.02
CA GLY A 164 -22.94 27.76 -0.05
C GLY A 164 -22.35 29.11 0.38
N GLY A 165 -21.62 29.73 -0.57
CA GLY A 165 -20.94 31.01 -0.35
C GLY A 165 -19.48 30.89 0.10
N LEU A 166 -19.03 29.66 0.36
CA LEU A 166 -17.63 29.25 0.39
C LEU A 166 -17.16 28.87 -1.04
N THR A 167 -15.85 28.81 -1.21
CA THR A 167 -15.12 28.29 -2.37
C THR A 167 -14.23 27.12 -1.97
N LEU A 168 -13.58 26.44 -2.92
CA LEU A 168 -12.60 25.38 -2.65
C LEU A 168 -11.53 25.89 -1.68
N GLU A 169 -10.90 27.04 -2.01
CA GLU A 169 -9.90 27.73 -1.17
C GLU A 169 -10.32 28.05 0.29
N ASP A 170 -11.60 27.91 0.66
CA ASP A 170 -12.10 28.09 2.04
C ASP A 170 -12.21 26.78 2.84
N ILE A 171 -12.24 25.61 2.18
CA ILE A 171 -12.16 24.27 2.78
C ILE A 171 -10.69 23.83 2.67
N THR A 172 -10.09 23.28 3.72
CA THR A 172 -8.68 22.85 3.65
C THR A 172 -8.43 21.58 4.47
N PRO A 173 -7.45 20.72 4.17
CA PRO A 173 -7.20 19.51 4.94
C PRO A 173 -6.71 19.78 6.37
N ASN A 174 -6.47 21.04 6.75
CA ASN A 174 -6.04 21.47 8.08
C ASN A 174 -7.07 22.36 8.80
N SER A 175 -8.24 22.64 8.20
CA SER A 175 -9.36 23.23 8.95
C SER A 175 -10.00 22.19 9.88
N ASP A 176 -10.77 22.70 10.83
CA ASP A 176 -11.59 21.98 11.81
C ASP A 176 -12.96 22.65 11.71
N THR A 177 -13.70 22.30 10.65
CA THR A 177 -14.81 23.11 10.14
C THR A 177 -16.01 23.16 11.08
N ASP A 178 -16.24 22.10 11.88
CA ASP A 178 -17.32 22.04 12.87
C ASP A 178 -16.87 22.21 14.35
N GLY A 179 -15.55 22.25 14.59
CA GLY A 179 -14.94 22.56 15.88
C GLY A 179 -14.80 21.37 16.84
N ASP A 180 -14.75 20.13 16.33
CA ASP A 180 -14.61 18.92 17.14
C ASP A 180 -13.15 18.55 17.50
N GLY A 181 -12.19 19.11 16.76
CA GLY A 181 -10.75 18.93 16.95
C GLY A 181 -10.09 17.84 16.08
N MET A 182 -10.83 17.22 15.18
CA MET A 182 -10.33 16.50 14.00
C MET A 182 -10.04 17.52 12.88
N SER A 183 -9.27 17.13 11.85
CA SER A 183 -9.07 17.98 10.68
C SER A 183 -9.92 17.50 9.51
N ASP A 184 -10.43 18.42 8.69
CA ASP A 184 -11.27 18.09 7.53
C ASP A 184 -10.60 17.02 6.62
N GLY A 185 -9.25 17.02 6.54
CA GLY A 185 -8.46 16.00 5.82
C GLY A 185 -8.36 14.64 6.54
N ASP A 186 -8.26 14.63 7.87
CA ASP A 186 -8.38 13.38 8.65
C ASP A 186 -9.80 12.80 8.54
N GLU A 187 -10.81 13.66 8.47
CA GLU A 187 -12.23 13.28 8.32
C GLU A 187 -12.55 12.68 6.96
N TYR A 188 -12.04 13.30 5.89
CA TYR A 188 -12.04 12.73 4.55
C TYR A 188 -11.45 11.30 4.54
N ILE A 189 -10.31 11.08 5.22
CA ILE A 189 -9.68 9.75 5.35
C ILE A 189 -10.52 8.81 6.22
N ALA A 190 -11.15 9.31 7.28
CA ALA A 190 -12.02 8.54 8.15
C ALA A 190 -13.35 8.14 7.50
N GLY A 191 -13.84 8.94 6.55
CA GLY A 191 -15.21 8.87 6.03
C GLY A 191 -16.25 9.48 6.97
N THR A 192 -15.86 10.47 7.78
CA THR A 192 -16.75 11.22 8.68
C THR A 192 -17.24 12.52 8.02
N TYR A 193 -18.22 13.17 8.64
CA TYR A 193 -18.80 14.41 8.15
C TYR A 193 -18.22 15.67 8.83
N ALA A 194 -17.34 16.40 8.14
CA ALA A 194 -16.71 17.65 8.58
C ALA A 194 -17.65 18.87 8.75
N PHE A 195 -18.94 18.63 8.96
CA PHE A 195 -19.98 19.59 9.29
C PHE A 195 -20.84 19.14 10.49
N ASP A 196 -20.56 17.98 11.09
CA ASP A 196 -21.31 17.40 12.21
C ASP A 196 -20.36 16.85 13.28
N ASN A 197 -20.02 17.71 14.26
CA ASN A 197 -19.12 17.44 15.39
C ASN A 197 -19.53 16.30 16.36
N GLN A 198 -20.53 15.51 15.99
CA GLN A 198 -20.87 14.25 16.65
C GLN A 198 -20.34 13.02 15.90
N ASP A 199 -19.99 13.14 14.61
CA ASP A 199 -19.51 12.05 13.75
C ASP A 199 -17.98 11.88 13.80
N ILE A 200 -17.38 11.94 14.99
CA ILE A 200 -15.92 11.88 15.16
C ILE A 200 -15.38 10.45 15.27
N PHE A 201 -14.26 10.15 14.60
CA PHE A 201 -13.51 8.91 14.89
C PHE A 201 -12.81 9.00 16.27
N LYS A 202 -13.41 8.35 17.27
CA LYS A 202 -12.97 8.45 18.67
C LYS A 202 -12.98 7.12 19.41
N LEU A 203 -11.89 6.84 20.12
CA LEU A 203 -11.82 5.73 21.06
C LEU A 203 -12.51 6.10 22.38
N TYR A 204 -13.58 5.39 22.71
CA TYR A 204 -14.26 5.45 23.99
C TYR A 204 -13.72 4.35 24.90
N LEU A 205 -13.16 4.70 26.07
CA LEU A 205 -12.76 3.72 27.07
C LEU A 205 -14.00 3.10 27.73
N VAL A 206 -14.23 1.81 27.50
CA VAL A 206 -15.36 1.04 28.04
C VAL A 206 -15.02 0.45 29.40
N GLU A 207 -13.87 -0.24 29.50
CA GLU A 207 -13.44 -0.91 30.72
C GLU A 207 -11.90 -0.86 30.88
N THR A 208 -11.43 -0.71 32.12
CA THR A 208 -10.03 -0.94 32.49
C THR A 208 -9.97 -2.09 33.48
N THR A 209 -9.30 -3.17 33.10
CA THR A 209 -9.03 -4.32 33.96
C THR A 209 -7.59 -4.29 34.47
N THR A 210 -7.19 -5.28 35.29
CA THR A 210 -5.80 -5.41 35.77
C THR A 210 -4.77 -5.64 34.65
N ASN A 211 -5.19 -6.20 33.50
CA ASN A 211 -4.29 -6.67 32.44
C ASN A 211 -4.67 -6.18 31.03
N ALA A 212 -5.76 -5.41 30.87
CA ALA A 212 -6.26 -4.96 29.58
C ALA A 212 -7.11 -3.69 29.71
N MET A 213 -7.14 -2.91 28.63
CA MET A 213 -8.06 -1.79 28.43
C MET A 213 -8.96 -2.10 27.23
N VAL A 214 -10.26 -1.95 27.41
CA VAL A 214 -11.28 -2.19 26.38
C VAL A 214 -11.74 -0.84 25.85
N PHE A 215 -11.59 -0.62 24.56
CA PHE A 215 -12.08 0.56 23.86
C PHE A 215 -13.22 0.18 22.92
N SER A 216 -14.11 1.13 22.64
CA SER A 216 -15.08 1.04 21.56
C SER A 216 -15.01 2.26 20.65
N PHE A 217 -15.43 2.10 19.40
CA PHE A 217 -15.56 3.17 18.41
C PHE A 217 -16.61 2.80 17.36
N LEU A 218 -17.09 3.78 16.61
CA LEU A 218 -17.90 3.51 15.41
C LEU A 218 -16.97 3.13 14.27
N GLY A 219 -17.09 1.89 13.79
CA GLY A 219 -16.42 1.43 12.58
C GLY A 219 -17.24 1.79 11.35
N ILE A 220 -16.59 2.44 10.38
CA ILE A 220 -17.14 2.78 9.07
C ILE A 220 -16.69 1.71 8.06
N LYS A 221 -17.59 1.33 7.16
CA LYS A 221 -17.35 0.30 6.15
C LYS A 221 -16.18 0.70 5.24
N GLY A 222 -15.38 -0.28 4.82
CA GLY A 222 -14.22 -0.07 3.93
C GLY A 222 -12.98 0.47 4.65
N ARG A 223 -13.14 1.16 5.78
CA ARG A 223 -12.03 1.62 6.61
C ARG A 223 -11.37 0.50 7.39
N SER A 224 -10.09 0.69 7.70
CA SER A 224 -9.34 -0.19 8.59
C SER A 224 -8.77 0.56 9.78
N TYR A 225 -8.92 -0.02 10.96
CA TYR A 225 -8.61 0.64 12.23
C TYR A 225 -7.42 0.00 12.92
N GLN A 226 -6.62 0.83 13.57
CA GLN A 226 -5.47 0.45 14.37
C GLN A 226 -5.50 1.16 15.73
N VAL A 227 -4.88 0.55 16.73
CA VAL A 227 -4.55 1.21 18.00
C VAL A 227 -3.06 1.44 18.06
N GLU A 228 -2.65 2.66 18.36
CA GLU A 228 -1.26 3.02 18.67
C GLU A 228 -1.14 3.38 20.15
N GLY A 229 -0.01 3.03 20.75
CA GLY A 229 0.31 3.28 22.17
C GLY A 229 1.53 4.18 22.33
N SER A 230 1.54 4.97 23.40
CA SER A 230 2.66 5.84 23.77
C SER A 230 2.84 5.93 25.29
N SER A 231 4.08 6.05 25.75
CA SER A 231 4.42 6.34 27.15
C SER A 231 4.80 7.81 27.40
N ASN A 232 4.86 8.62 26.34
CA ASN A 232 5.38 9.99 26.38
C ASN A 232 4.61 11.00 25.50
N LEU A 233 3.54 10.56 24.81
CA LEU A 233 2.74 11.31 23.83
C LEU A 233 3.48 11.80 22.57
N THR A 234 4.78 11.51 22.42
CA THR A 234 5.60 11.94 21.27
C THR A 234 6.05 10.78 20.40
N SER A 235 6.29 9.61 21.00
CA SER A 235 6.68 8.38 20.31
C SER A 235 5.50 7.41 20.37
N TRP A 236 4.91 7.12 19.22
CA TRP A 236 3.77 6.22 19.06
C TRP A 236 4.23 4.96 18.33
N ALA A 237 3.66 3.81 18.71
CA ALA A 237 3.92 2.53 18.08
C ALA A 237 2.63 1.72 18.00
N GLU A 238 2.51 0.88 16.97
CA GLU A 238 1.39 -0.05 16.80
C GLU A 238 1.25 -0.96 18.03
N VAL A 239 0.04 -1.14 18.54
CA VAL A 239 -0.26 -2.05 19.65
C VAL A 239 -1.23 -3.12 19.18
N PRO A 240 -0.84 -4.41 19.18
CA PRO A 240 -1.76 -5.49 18.87
C PRO A 240 -2.94 -5.56 19.84
N PHE A 241 -4.15 -5.68 19.28
CA PHE A 241 -5.41 -5.73 20.03
C PHE A 241 -6.24 -6.95 19.62
N LYS A 242 -7.16 -7.39 20.46
CA LYS A 242 -8.18 -8.38 20.09
C LYS A 242 -9.45 -7.66 19.65
N VAL A 243 -10.24 -8.32 18.80
CA VAL A 243 -11.63 -7.96 18.53
C VAL A 243 -12.49 -9.11 19.08
N PRO A 244 -13.09 -8.99 20.29
CA PRO A 244 -13.67 -10.14 20.99
C PRO A 244 -14.79 -10.87 20.25
N VAL A 245 -15.52 -10.15 19.38
CA VAL A 245 -16.60 -10.72 18.54
C VAL A 245 -16.07 -11.57 17.38
N GLU A 246 -14.83 -11.36 16.95
CA GLU A 246 -14.16 -12.11 15.87
C GLU A 246 -13.35 -13.29 16.41
N SER A 247 -12.65 -13.09 17.53
CA SER A 247 -11.79 -14.12 18.12
C SER A 247 -11.47 -13.90 19.59
N GLU A 248 -11.55 -14.97 20.39
CA GLU A 248 -11.10 -14.97 21.79
C GLU A 248 -9.58 -14.84 21.95
N THR A 249 -8.79 -15.23 20.92
CA THR A 249 -7.32 -15.31 21.01
C THR A 249 -6.57 -14.65 19.84
N GLY A 250 -7.26 -14.30 18.75
CA GLY A 250 -6.67 -13.58 17.62
C GLY A 250 -6.23 -12.17 18.01
N LEU A 251 -5.00 -11.82 17.67
CA LEU A 251 -4.47 -10.46 17.75
C LEU A 251 -4.40 -9.84 16.36
N PHE A 252 -4.83 -8.59 16.28
CA PHE A 252 -4.87 -7.76 15.09
C PHE A 252 -3.91 -6.58 15.27
N GLY A 253 -3.11 -6.27 14.24
CA GLY A 253 -2.43 -4.97 14.12
C GLY A 253 -3.29 -3.92 13.40
N PHE A 254 -4.23 -4.41 12.59
CA PHE A 254 -5.24 -3.65 11.86
C PHE A 254 -6.53 -4.48 11.79
N TYR A 255 -7.68 -3.84 11.91
CA TYR A 255 -8.99 -4.47 11.79
C TYR A 255 -9.82 -3.79 10.68
N PRO A 256 -10.12 -4.49 9.56
CA PRO A 256 -10.94 -3.96 8.49
C PRO A 256 -12.43 -4.09 8.84
N VAL A 257 -13.20 -3.03 8.62
CA VAL A 257 -14.64 -3.01 8.90
C VAL A 257 -15.43 -3.25 7.62
N SER A 258 -16.25 -4.30 7.61
CA SER A 258 -17.05 -4.73 6.45
C SER A 258 -18.46 -4.17 6.42
N GLU A 259 -19.00 -3.76 7.57
CA GLU A 259 -20.32 -3.13 7.74
C GLU A 259 -20.26 -2.11 8.87
N VAL A 260 -21.04 -1.03 8.77
CA VAL A 260 -21.03 0.07 9.76
C VAL A 260 -21.59 -0.43 11.10
N GLY A 261 -20.87 -0.18 12.20
CA GLY A 261 -21.28 -0.60 13.53
C GLY A 261 -20.26 -0.32 14.63
N VAL A 262 -20.66 -0.49 15.89
CA VAL A 262 -19.75 -0.34 17.03
C VAL A 262 -18.78 -1.52 17.08
N VAL A 263 -17.48 -1.22 17.08
CA VAL A 263 -16.39 -2.18 17.23
C VAL A 263 -15.84 -2.05 18.65
N GLU A 264 -15.68 -3.18 19.35
CA GLU A 264 -14.95 -3.23 20.62
C GLU A 264 -13.58 -3.88 20.42
N VAL A 265 -12.54 -3.28 21.01
CA VAL A 265 -11.16 -3.75 20.94
C VAL A 265 -10.55 -3.90 22.35
N GLU A 266 -9.94 -5.05 22.62
CA GLU A 266 -9.22 -5.31 23.87
C GLU A 266 -7.72 -5.16 23.64
N VAL A 267 -7.11 -4.16 24.28
CA VAL A 267 -5.67 -3.92 24.28
C VAL A 267 -5.06 -4.49 25.56
N SER A 268 -4.12 -5.41 25.44
CA SER A 268 -3.39 -5.92 26.61
C SER A 268 -2.52 -4.82 27.22
N SER A 269 -2.73 -4.53 28.51
CA SER A 269 -2.05 -3.45 29.23
C SER A 269 -1.76 -3.84 30.68
N THR A 270 -0.49 -3.84 31.04
CA THR A 270 -0.02 -4.06 32.42
C THR A 270 0.53 -2.79 33.06
N ASN A 271 0.45 -1.64 32.37
CA ASN A 271 1.01 -0.36 32.80
C ASN A 271 0.02 0.79 32.62
N ALA A 272 -0.45 1.34 33.73
CA ALA A 272 -1.42 2.42 33.79
C ALA A 272 -0.92 3.79 33.25
N ALA A 273 0.37 3.93 32.95
CA ALA A 273 0.97 5.14 32.39
C ALA A 273 1.08 5.11 30.84
N THR A 274 0.24 4.32 30.17
CA THR A 274 0.22 4.19 28.71
C THR A 274 -0.96 4.98 28.14
N PHE A 275 -0.68 5.86 27.19
CA PHE A 275 -1.68 6.55 26.37
C PHE A 275 -1.97 5.74 25.11
N TYR A 276 -3.20 5.83 24.62
CA TYR A 276 -3.64 5.15 23.40
C TYR A 276 -4.35 6.14 22.48
N ARG A 277 -4.17 5.96 21.17
CA ARG A 277 -4.95 6.63 20.13
C ARG A 277 -5.40 5.64 19.07
N GLY A 278 -6.52 5.94 18.43
CA GLY A 278 -6.95 5.24 17.23
C GLY A 278 -6.22 5.78 16.01
N ARG A 279 -6.14 4.98 14.95
CA ARG A 279 -5.80 5.42 13.60
C ARG A 279 -6.75 4.75 12.61
N VAL A 280 -7.21 5.51 11.62
CA VAL A 280 -8.11 5.09 10.53
C VAL A 280 -7.43 5.33 9.18
N GLN A 281 -7.83 4.57 8.15
CA GLN A 281 -7.22 4.51 6.82
C GLN A 281 -8.10 3.74 5.83
#